data_AF-A0A8A4TUP9-F1
#
_entry.id   AF-A0A8A4TUP9-F1
#
_cell.length_a   1.000
_cell.length_b   1.000
_cell.length_c   1.000
_cell.angle_alpha   90.00
_cell.angle_beta   90.00
_cell.angle_gamma   90.00
#
_symmetry.space_group_name_H-M   'P 1'
#
loop_
_entity.id
_entity.type
_entity.pdbx_description
1 polymer ?
#
loop_
_entity_poly.entity_id
_entity_poly.type
_entity_poly.pdbx_seq_one_letter_code
_entity_poly.pdbx_strand_id
1 'polypeptide(L)'
;MKFGTGRRRVKRPPRVLMLSLPMVAHENGIYQWFAADPRRTRYQAKVLNGLFAFKSDERRFAHILLAHKPNYWVFRCNQQAFCGDFIVVDMSCPQVSQRRVYVLELKENTELKHAAGCAGFQLHRVASALATIAGETEAIPAEPDCDILVGSCDLVLAHLGIEETQLETECERAAALTSVG
;
A
#
# COMPACT_ATOMS: atom_id res chain seq x y z
N MET A 1 -33.44 -0.38 31.14
CA MET A 1 -32.37 0.24 30.33
C MET A 1 -31.04 -0.02 30.99
N LYS A 2 -30.12 -0.78 30.36
CA LYS A 2 -28.74 -0.93 30.82
C LYS A 2 -27.82 -0.46 29.69
N PHE A 3 -27.14 0.66 29.89
CA PHE A 3 -26.10 1.14 28.99
C PHE A 3 -24.83 0.30 29.24
N GLY A 4 -24.64 -0.74 28.42
CA GLY A 4 -23.38 -1.46 28.36
C GLY A 4 -22.35 -0.63 27.61
N THR A 5 -21.49 0.08 28.33
CA THR A 5 -20.25 0.68 27.83
C THR A 5 -19.23 -0.42 27.54
N GLY A 6 -19.58 -1.33 26.61
CA GLY A 6 -18.63 -2.25 26.03
C GLY A 6 -17.66 -1.45 25.19
N ARG A 7 -16.51 -1.09 25.76
CA ARG A 7 -15.30 -0.78 24.98
C ARG A 7 -15.09 -1.98 24.07
N ARG A 8 -15.61 -1.93 22.84
CA ARG A 8 -15.32 -2.93 21.81
C ARG A 8 -13.81 -2.97 21.73
N ARG A 9 -13.22 -4.09 22.19
CA ARG A 9 -11.81 -4.39 21.97
C ARG A 9 -11.53 -4.03 20.51
N VAL A 10 -10.54 -3.18 20.28
CA VAL A 10 -10.04 -2.94 18.93
C VAL A 10 -9.67 -4.34 18.42
N LYS A 11 -10.48 -4.89 17.52
CA LYS A 11 -10.08 -6.04 16.68
C LYS A 11 -8.69 -5.69 16.18
N ARG A 12 -7.75 -6.63 16.23
CA ARG A 12 -6.34 -6.42 15.82
C ARG A 12 -6.30 -5.47 14.61
N PRO A 13 -5.45 -4.42 14.65
CA PRO A 13 -5.47 -3.40 13.61
C PRO A 13 -5.28 -4.07 12.23
N PRO A 14 -5.93 -3.53 11.18
CA PRO A 14 -5.80 -4.08 9.84
C PRO A 14 -4.33 -4.16 9.44
N ARG A 15 -3.98 -5.21 8.70
CA ARG A 15 -2.61 -5.45 8.25
C ARG A 15 -2.28 -4.71 6.97
N VAL A 16 -3.30 -4.43 6.18
CA VAL A 16 -3.21 -3.74 4.90
C VAL A 16 -4.33 -2.72 4.79
N LEU A 17 -4.10 -1.69 3.99
CA LEU A 17 -5.08 -0.70 3.60
C LEU A 17 -5.06 -0.59 2.07
N MET A 18 -6.16 -0.94 1.41
CA MET A 18 -6.28 -0.69 -0.02
C MET A 18 -6.28 0.82 -0.27
N LEU A 19 -5.36 1.28 -1.11
CA LEU A 19 -5.20 2.68 -1.45
C LEU A 19 -6.10 3.04 -2.63
N SER A 20 -6.44 4.31 -2.70
CA SER A 20 -7.07 4.94 -3.85
C SER A 20 -6.34 6.24 -4.18
N LEU A 21 -6.46 6.70 -5.42
CA LEU A 21 -5.79 7.93 -5.85
C LEU A 21 -6.11 9.15 -4.97
N PRO A 22 -7.37 9.39 -4.53
CA PRO A 22 -7.67 10.50 -3.61
C PRO A 22 -6.96 10.40 -2.26
N MET A 23 -6.70 9.19 -1.75
CA MET A 23 -6.02 8.99 -0.47
C MET A 23 -4.54 9.37 -0.53
N VAL A 24 -3.91 9.28 -1.70
CA VAL A 24 -2.48 9.54 -1.91
C VAL A 24 -2.20 10.89 -2.56
N ALA A 25 -3.23 11.52 -3.14
CA ALA A 25 -3.16 12.88 -3.70
C ALA A 25 -2.87 13.96 -2.64
N HIS A 26 -3.29 13.73 -1.39
CA HIS A 26 -3.09 14.68 -0.29
C HIS A 26 -2.22 14.09 0.81
N GLU A 27 -1.39 14.92 1.44
CA GLU A 27 -0.50 14.54 2.54
C GLU A 27 -1.25 13.84 3.69
N ASN A 28 -2.46 14.32 4.00
CA ASN A 28 -3.32 13.79 5.06
C ASN A 28 -4.49 12.91 4.54
N GLY A 29 -4.43 12.44 3.29
CA GLY A 29 -5.55 11.75 2.65
C GLY A 29 -5.98 10.47 3.37
N ILE A 30 -5.03 9.67 3.88
CA ILE A 30 -5.31 8.48 4.70
C ILE A 30 -6.04 8.86 5.99
N TYR A 31 -5.57 9.89 6.71
CA TYR A 31 -6.22 10.36 7.93
C TYR A 31 -7.65 10.83 7.65
N GLN A 32 -7.84 11.65 6.61
CA GLN A 32 -9.15 12.16 6.20
C GLN A 32 -10.11 11.01 5.87
N TRP A 33 -9.63 9.99 5.15
CA TRP A 33 -10.41 8.81 4.83
C TRP A 33 -10.86 8.05 6.10
N PHE A 34 -9.97 7.83 7.06
CA PHE A 34 -10.36 7.21 8.33
C PHE A 34 -11.29 8.08 9.18
N ALA A 35 -11.09 9.41 9.17
CA ALA A 35 -11.89 10.36 9.92
C ALA A 35 -13.30 10.55 9.33
N ALA A 36 -13.48 10.26 8.04
CA ALA A 36 -14.77 10.29 7.36
C ALA A 36 -15.67 9.09 7.73
N ASP A 37 -15.13 7.99 8.29
CA ASP A 37 -15.95 6.86 8.73
C ASP A 37 -16.68 7.19 10.04
N PRO A 38 -18.03 7.29 10.05
CA PRO A 38 -18.80 7.67 11.23
C PRO A 38 -18.71 6.64 12.37
N ARG A 39 -18.20 5.44 12.10
CA ARG A 39 -18.00 4.38 13.10
C ARG A 39 -16.70 4.56 13.89
N ARG A 40 -15.85 5.54 13.52
CA ARG A 40 -14.54 5.78 14.14
C ARG A 40 -14.51 7.11 14.87
N THR A 41 -13.80 7.15 15.98
CA THR A 41 -13.45 8.42 16.64
C THR A 41 -12.24 9.06 15.96
N ARG A 42 -12.06 10.37 16.10
CA ARG A 42 -10.85 11.08 15.63
C ARG A 42 -9.57 10.47 16.19
N TYR A 43 -9.59 10.00 17.45
CA TYR A 43 -8.47 9.31 18.06
C TYR A 43 -8.16 7.99 17.34
N GLN A 44 -9.16 7.18 17.04
CA GLN A 44 -8.97 5.95 16.27
C GLN A 44 -8.45 6.22 14.86
N ALA A 45 -8.95 7.26 14.18
CA ALA A 45 -8.44 7.69 12.89
C ALA A 45 -6.95 8.10 12.96
N LYS A 46 -6.56 8.84 14.00
CA LYS A 46 -5.14 9.21 14.23
C LYS A 46 -4.25 7.99 14.47
N VAL A 47 -4.72 7.04 15.29
CA VAL A 47 -3.98 5.78 15.54
C VAL A 47 -3.81 4.99 14.24
N LEU A 48 -4.87 4.82 13.45
CA LEU A 48 -4.81 4.11 12.17
C LEU A 48 -3.92 4.83 11.16
N ASN A 49 -3.99 6.16 11.09
CA ASN A 49 -3.08 6.94 10.25
C ASN A 49 -1.62 6.67 10.61
N GLY A 50 -1.28 6.62 11.90
CA GLY A 50 0.09 6.29 12.32
C GLY A 50 0.57 4.90 11.91
N LEU A 51 -0.33 3.95 11.65
CA LEU A 51 0.02 2.59 11.19
C LEU A 51 0.28 2.52 9.69
N PHE A 52 -0.31 3.43 8.91
CA PHE A 52 -0.28 3.44 7.44
C PHE A 52 0.34 4.71 6.83
N ALA A 53 0.83 5.63 7.64
CA ALA A 53 1.43 6.87 7.17
C ALA A 53 2.60 6.57 6.23
N PHE A 54 2.74 7.37 5.17
CA PHE A 54 3.88 7.25 4.26
C PHE A 54 5.16 7.78 4.91
N LYS A 55 6.30 7.22 4.51
CA LYS A 55 7.66 7.66 4.81
C LYS A 55 8.40 7.98 3.52
N SER A 56 9.31 8.96 3.57
CA SER A 56 10.12 9.37 2.41
C SER A 56 9.27 9.52 1.14
N ASP A 57 9.64 8.84 0.05
CA ASP A 57 9.02 8.93 -1.27
C ASP A 57 7.88 7.92 -1.50
N GLU A 58 7.46 7.16 -0.49
CA GLU A 58 6.42 6.14 -0.64
C GLU A 58 5.08 6.71 -1.13
N ARG A 59 4.73 7.94 -0.72
CA ARG A 59 3.49 8.59 -1.19
C ARG A 59 3.58 8.91 -2.67
N ARG A 60 4.74 9.41 -3.13
CA ARG A 60 5.00 9.70 -4.54
C ARG A 60 4.93 8.41 -5.35
N PHE A 61 5.56 7.34 -4.88
CA PHE A 61 5.47 6.01 -5.46
C PHE A 61 4.00 5.56 -5.64
N ALA A 62 3.22 5.56 -4.56
CA ALA A 62 1.84 5.10 -4.60
C ALA A 62 0.95 5.97 -5.51
N HIS A 63 1.19 7.29 -5.53
CA HIS A 63 0.48 8.21 -6.42
C HIS A 63 0.76 7.89 -7.89
N ILE A 64 2.03 7.82 -8.28
CA ILE A 64 2.43 7.55 -9.67
C ILE A 64 1.86 6.21 -10.13
N LEU A 65 1.99 5.17 -9.31
CA LEU A 65 1.51 3.83 -9.65
C LEU A 65 0.00 3.81 -9.85
N LEU A 66 -0.77 4.39 -8.92
CA LEU A 66 -2.24 4.44 -9.02
C LEU A 66 -2.72 5.32 -10.18
N ALA A 67 -1.99 6.38 -10.53
CA ALA A 67 -2.35 7.27 -11.64
C ALA A 67 -2.16 6.59 -13.01
N HIS A 68 -1.14 5.74 -13.16
CA HIS A 68 -0.76 5.15 -14.45
C HIS A 68 -1.20 3.70 -14.64
N LYS A 69 -1.43 2.96 -13.55
CA LYS A 69 -1.86 1.55 -13.57
C LYS A 69 -3.19 1.42 -12.83
N PRO A 70 -4.32 1.89 -13.40
CA PRO A 70 -5.63 1.80 -12.73
C PRO A 70 -6.11 0.35 -12.52
N ASN A 71 -5.54 -0.61 -13.25
CA ASN A 71 -5.75 -2.05 -13.03
C ASN A 71 -4.98 -2.60 -11.83
N TYR A 72 -4.07 -1.84 -11.22
CA TYR A 72 -3.31 -2.30 -10.07
C TYR A 72 -4.04 -1.94 -8.79
N TRP A 73 -4.32 -2.96 -7.98
CA TRP A 73 -4.79 -2.76 -6.62
C TRP A 73 -3.58 -2.64 -5.71
N VAL A 74 -3.39 -1.44 -5.16
CA VAL A 74 -2.24 -1.12 -4.30
C VAL A 74 -2.70 -1.13 -2.84
N PHE A 75 -2.02 -1.91 -2.02
CA PHE A 75 -2.27 -2.03 -0.59
C PHE A 75 -1.07 -1.49 0.18
N ARG A 76 -1.28 -0.50 1.04
CA ARG A 76 -0.29 -0.06 2.01
C ARG A 76 -0.23 -1.07 3.14
N CYS A 77 0.97 -1.57 3.44
CA CYS A 77 1.20 -2.45 4.57
C CYS A 77 1.24 -1.67 5.88
N ASN A 78 0.76 -2.29 6.96
CA ASN A 78 0.91 -1.75 8.31
C ASN A 78 2.39 -1.82 8.71
N GLN A 79 3.00 -0.68 9.02
CA GLN A 79 4.44 -0.58 9.31
C GLN A 79 4.89 -1.41 10.52
N GLN A 80 3.98 -1.73 11.44
CA GLN A 80 4.27 -2.55 12.62
C GLN A 80 4.12 -4.05 12.33
N ALA A 81 3.67 -4.41 11.12
CA ALA A 81 3.33 -5.77 10.76
C ALA A 81 4.43 -6.51 9.99
N PHE A 82 5.58 -5.90 9.68
CA PHE A 82 6.73 -6.56 9.02
C PHE A 82 6.32 -7.36 7.77
N CYS A 83 5.65 -6.68 6.84
CA CYS A 83 5.13 -7.28 5.60
C CYS A 83 5.51 -6.44 4.36
N GLY A 84 6.63 -5.72 4.43
CA GLY A 84 7.05 -4.75 3.42
C GLY A 84 6.29 -3.43 3.53
N ASP A 85 6.44 -2.62 2.49
CA ASP A 85 5.84 -1.30 2.36
C ASP A 85 4.51 -1.36 1.62
N PHE A 86 4.45 -2.16 0.55
CA PHE A 86 3.25 -2.32 -0.26
C PHE A 86 3.04 -3.76 -0.69
N ILE A 87 1.78 -4.10 -0.94
CA ILE A 87 1.40 -5.26 -1.75
C ILE A 87 0.63 -4.73 -2.96
N VAL A 88 0.97 -5.22 -4.14
CA VAL A 88 0.31 -4.82 -5.39
C VAL A 88 -0.24 -6.06 -6.07
N VAL A 89 -1.50 -6.00 -6.47
CA VAL A 89 -2.16 -7.06 -7.25
C VAL A 89 -2.48 -6.50 -8.63
N ASP A 90 -1.94 -7.14 -9.67
CA ASP A 90 -2.33 -6.82 -11.05
C ASP A 90 -3.66 -7.51 -11.38
N MET A 91 -4.71 -6.72 -11.53
CA MET A 91 -6.06 -7.19 -11.84
C MET A 91 -6.30 -7.39 -13.34
N SER A 92 -5.26 -7.30 -14.18
CA SER A 92 -5.37 -7.50 -15.64
C SER A 92 -5.89 -8.90 -16.01
N CYS A 93 -5.54 -9.92 -15.22
CA CYS A 93 -6.03 -11.28 -15.42
C CYS A 93 -7.37 -11.51 -14.69
N PRO A 94 -8.43 -11.97 -15.40
CA PRO A 94 -9.71 -12.27 -14.75
C PRO A 94 -9.65 -13.49 -13.84
N GLN A 95 -8.72 -14.42 -14.10
CA GLN A 95 -8.54 -15.63 -13.29
C GLN A 95 -7.74 -15.31 -12.04
N VAL A 96 -8.39 -15.40 -10.87
CA VAL A 96 -7.83 -15.05 -9.55
C VAL A 96 -6.48 -15.74 -9.31
N SER A 97 -6.37 -17.04 -9.64
CA SER A 97 -5.16 -17.84 -9.44
C SER A 97 -3.98 -17.48 -10.36
N GLN A 98 -4.20 -16.64 -11.37
CA GLN A 98 -3.18 -16.20 -12.33
C GLN A 98 -2.82 -14.72 -12.19
N ARG A 99 -3.43 -14.00 -11.25
CA ARG A 99 -3.10 -12.61 -10.98
C ARG A 99 -1.71 -12.52 -10.37
N ARG A 100 -0.91 -11.59 -10.89
CA ARG A 100 0.43 -11.34 -10.35
C ARG A 100 0.32 -10.56 -9.06
N VAL A 101 1.07 -10.99 -8.06
CA VAL A 101 1.14 -10.34 -6.76
C VAL A 101 2.57 -9.94 -6.49
N TYR A 102 2.78 -8.66 -6.17
CA TYR A 102 4.08 -8.11 -5.82
C TYR A 102 4.07 -7.68 -4.36
N VAL A 103 5.11 -8.05 -3.62
CA VAL A 103 5.38 -7.57 -2.27
C VAL A 103 6.59 -6.65 -2.37
N LEU A 104 6.41 -5.38 -1.99
CA LEU A 104 7.39 -4.33 -2.24
C LEU A 104 8.01 -3.86 -0.93
N GLU A 105 9.32 -3.72 -0.91
CA GLU A 105 10.08 -3.01 0.12
C GLU A 105 10.91 -1.92 -0.56
N LEU A 106 10.56 -0.66 -0.32
CA LEU A 106 11.19 0.48 -0.96
C LEU A 106 12.40 0.92 -0.13
N LYS A 107 13.57 0.99 -0.77
CA LYS A 107 14.82 1.43 -0.14
C LYS A 107 15.50 2.49 -0.99
N GLU A 108 15.83 3.62 -0.38
CA GLU A 108 16.54 4.71 -1.04
C GLU A 108 17.89 4.21 -1.60
N ASN A 109 18.27 4.69 -2.79
CA ASN A 109 19.54 4.42 -3.45
C ASN A 109 19.93 2.92 -3.53
N THR A 110 18.93 2.04 -3.62
CA THR A 110 19.12 0.58 -3.65
C THR A 110 18.73 0.04 -5.02
N GLU A 111 19.61 -0.78 -5.61
CA GLU A 111 19.32 -1.51 -6.86
C GLU A 111 18.11 -2.45 -6.69
N LEU A 112 17.40 -2.69 -7.78
CA LEU A 112 16.26 -3.62 -7.78
C LEU A 112 16.74 -5.07 -7.61
N LYS A 113 16.16 -5.76 -6.63
CA LYS A 113 16.43 -7.16 -6.34
C LYS A 113 15.13 -7.94 -6.24
N HIS A 114 15.10 -9.10 -6.88
CA HIS A 114 14.12 -10.14 -6.61
C HIS A 114 14.58 -10.94 -5.41
N ALA A 115 13.89 -10.81 -4.28
CA ALA A 115 14.18 -11.63 -3.12
C ALA A 115 13.52 -13.01 -3.30
N ALA A 116 14.32 -14.02 -3.65
CA ALA A 116 13.84 -15.40 -3.70
C ALA A 116 13.52 -15.89 -2.28
N GLY A 117 12.31 -16.40 -2.07
CA GLY A 117 11.89 -17.19 -0.90
C GLY A 117 12.28 -16.61 0.46
N CYS A 118 11.43 -15.77 1.06
CA CYS A 118 11.54 -15.35 2.47
C CYS A 118 12.95 -14.90 2.92
N ALA A 119 13.80 -14.41 2.02
CA ALA A 119 15.19 -14.07 2.29
C ALA A 119 15.28 -12.74 3.04
N GLY A 120 14.98 -12.80 4.34
CA GLY A 120 15.13 -11.71 5.30
C GLY A 120 14.08 -11.80 6.39
N PHE A 121 14.51 -11.79 7.65
CA PHE A 121 13.68 -11.78 8.87
C PHE A 121 12.53 -10.73 8.88
N GLN A 122 12.55 -9.77 7.95
CA GLN A 122 11.61 -8.65 7.86
C GLN A 122 10.31 -8.93 7.10
N LEU A 123 10.12 -10.12 6.49
CA LEU A 123 8.92 -10.47 5.72
C LEU A 123 8.11 -11.66 6.28
N HIS A 124 8.38 -12.08 7.52
CA HIS A 124 7.75 -13.25 8.15
C HIS A 124 6.22 -13.16 8.30
N ARG A 125 5.60 -12.00 8.04
CA ARG A 125 4.15 -11.79 8.11
C ARG A 125 3.48 -11.49 6.77
N VAL A 126 4.23 -11.54 5.66
CA VAL A 126 3.68 -11.38 4.31
C VAL A 126 2.52 -12.33 4.07
N ALA A 127 2.67 -13.62 4.39
CA ALA A 127 1.59 -14.62 4.28
C ALA A 127 0.30 -14.20 5.02
N SER A 128 0.43 -13.57 6.19
CA SER A 128 -0.74 -13.09 6.94
C SER A 128 -1.38 -11.84 6.33
N ALA A 129 -0.60 -10.98 5.67
CA ALA A 129 -1.13 -9.84 4.92
C ALA A 129 -1.84 -10.31 3.65
N LEU A 130 -1.25 -11.26 2.91
CA LEU A 130 -1.85 -11.90 1.74
C LEU A 130 -3.15 -12.62 2.10
N ALA A 131 -3.17 -13.40 3.20
CA ALA A 131 -4.40 -14.03 3.69
C ALA A 131 -5.49 -13.00 4.05
N THR A 132 -5.10 -11.81 4.52
CA THR A 132 -6.05 -10.72 4.78
C THR A 132 -6.63 -10.20 3.46
N ILE A 133 -5.80 -9.96 2.45
CA ILE A 133 -6.27 -9.52 1.12
C ILE A 133 -7.17 -10.59 0.51
N ALA A 134 -6.76 -11.85 0.49
CA ALA A 134 -7.54 -12.97 -0.04
C ALA A 134 -8.93 -13.06 0.63
N GLY A 135 -8.97 -13.00 1.97
CA GLY A 135 -10.22 -13.11 2.73
C GLY A 135 -11.12 -11.88 2.69
N GLU A 136 -10.57 -10.68 2.52
CA GLU A 136 -11.37 -9.44 2.49
C GLU A 136 -11.82 -9.04 1.08
N THR A 137 -11.09 -9.47 0.04
CA THR A 137 -11.29 -8.97 -1.33
C THR A 137 -11.53 -10.04 -2.38
N GLU A 138 -11.19 -11.30 -2.08
CA GLU A 138 -11.20 -12.42 -3.05
C GLU A 138 -10.36 -12.12 -4.32
N ALA A 139 -9.46 -11.13 -4.26
CA ALA A 139 -8.69 -10.68 -5.41
C ALA A 139 -7.53 -11.61 -5.76
N ILE A 140 -7.10 -12.45 -4.82
CA ILE A 140 -5.98 -13.40 -4.94
C ILE A 140 -6.38 -14.72 -4.29
N PRO A 141 -5.79 -15.86 -4.67
CA PRO A 141 -6.03 -17.12 -3.97
C PRO A 141 -5.52 -17.05 -2.53
N ALA A 142 -5.91 -18.02 -1.69
CA ALA A 142 -5.50 -18.08 -0.29
C ALA A 142 -3.98 -18.15 -0.11
N GLU A 143 -3.30 -18.81 -1.06
CA GLU A 143 -1.84 -18.96 -1.12
C GLU A 143 -1.36 -18.54 -2.51
N PRO A 144 -1.18 -17.24 -2.76
CA PRO A 144 -0.73 -16.76 -4.06
C PRO A 144 0.78 -16.91 -4.19
N ASP A 145 1.23 -17.25 -5.40
CA ASP A 145 2.61 -16.98 -5.78
C ASP A 145 2.82 -15.47 -5.79
N CYS A 146 3.94 -15.01 -5.24
CA CYS A 146 4.26 -13.59 -5.19
C CYS A 146 5.73 -13.32 -5.46
N ASP A 147 5.97 -12.22 -6.16
CA ASP A 147 7.31 -11.68 -6.39
C ASP A 147 7.63 -10.66 -5.31
N ILE A 148 8.75 -10.86 -4.61
CA ILE A 148 9.23 -9.90 -3.62
C ILE A 148 10.26 -9.00 -4.27
N LEU A 149 9.95 -7.70 -4.34
CA LEU A 149 10.81 -6.69 -4.94
C LEU A 149 11.35 -5.75 -3.87
N VAL A 150 12.67 -5.58 -3.86
CA VAL A 150 13.36 -4.62 -3.00
C VAL A 150 14.16 -3.66 -3.88
N GLY A 151 13.98 -2.35 -3.71
CA GLY A 151 14.73 -1.37 -4.51
C GLY A 151 14.24 0.06 -4.32
N SER A 152 14.88 1.00 -5.03
CA SER A 152 14.44 2.39 -5.05
C SER A 152 13.08 2.55 -5.74
N CYS A 153 12.36 3.62 -5.41
CA CYS A 153 11.03 3.90 -5.96
C CYS A 153 11.02 3.86 -7.49
N ASP A 154 11.96 4.54 -8.14
CA ASP A 154 11.99 4.66 -9.60
C ASP A 154 12.26 3.32 -10.28
N LEU A 155 13.18 2.51 -9.74
CA LEU A 155 13.48 1.18 -10.28
C LEU A 155 12.32 0.19 -10.11
N VAL A 156 11.59 0.28 -8.98
CA VAL A 156 10.39 -0.54 -8.77
C VAL A 156 9.25 -0.08 -9.70
N LEU A 157 9.06 1.23 -9.88
CA LEU A 157 8.08 1.76 -10.84
C LEU A 157 8.38 1.31 -12.27
N ALA A 158 9.65 1.40 -12.70
CA ALA A 158 10.11 0.91 -13.99
C ALA A 158 9.84 -0.59 -14.16
N HIS A 159 10.14 -1.40 -13.14
CA HIS A 159 9.83 -2.84 -13.16
C HIS A 159 8.33 -3.13 -13.31
N LEU A 160 7.49 -2.30 -12.70
CA LEU A 160 6.03 -2.39 -12.82
C LEU A 160 5.49 -1.81 -14.15
N GLY A 161 6.38 -1.39 -15.05
CA GLY A 161 6.08 -0.86 -16.38
C GLY A 161 5.57 0.57 -16.36
N ILE A 162 6.12 1.40 -15.48
CA ILE A 162 6.03 2.87 -15.55
C ILE A 162 7.29 3.37 -16.23
N GLU A 163 7.14 4.00 -17.39
CA GLU A 163 8.27 4.49 -18.18
C GLU A 163 8.88 5.76 -17.58
N GLU A 164 10.16 6.00 -17.82
CA GLU A 164 10.90 7.16 -17.27
C GLU A 164 10.27 8.51 -17.68
N THR A 165 9.74 8.60 -18.90
CA THR A 165 9.00 9.77 -19.40
C THR A 165 7.74 10.10 -18.58
N GLN A 166 7.11 9.09 -17.97
CA GLN A 166 5.95 9.27 -17.11
C GLN A 166 6.35 9.77 -15.72
N LEU A 167 7.56 9.39 -15.25
CA LEU A 167 8.13 9.88 -13.99
C LEU A 167 8.49 11.36 -14.07
N GLU A 168 9.08 11.80 -15.19
CA GLU A 168 9.43 13.20 -15.46
C GLU A 168 8.19 14.09 -15.48
N THR A 169 7.13 13.67 -16.16
CA THR A 169 5.86 14.42 -16.25
C THR A 169 5.22 14.64 -14.87
N GLU A 170 5.28 13.64 -13.97
CA GLU A 170 4.75 13.77 -12.61
C GLU A 170 5.66 14.59 -11.69
N CYS A 171 6.98 14.55 -11.89
CA CYS A 171 7.92 15.45 -11.22
C CYS A 171 7.63 16.92 -11.58
N GLU A 172 7.41 17.22 -12.86
CA GLU A 172 7.05 18.56 -13.33
C GLU A 172 5.71 19.03 -12.78
N ARG A 173 4.69 18.15 -12.77
CA ARG A 173 3.38 18.46 -12.17
C ARG A 173 3.46 18.69 -10.67
N ALA A 174 4.23 17.89 -9.94
CA ALA A 174 4.44 18.07 -8.51
C ALA A 174 5.16 19.39 -8.20
N ALA A 175 6.14 19.79 -9.01
CA ALA A 175 6.83 21.07 -8.89
C ALA A 175 5.95 22.28 -9.28
N ALA A 176 5.03 22.11 -10.23
CA ALA A 176 4.05 23.13 -10.60
C ALA A 176 2.98 23.34 -9.51
N LEU A 177 2.64 22.29 -8.74
CA LEU A 177 1.67 22.39 -7.64
C LEU A 177 2.24 23.00 -6.36
N THR A 178 3.56 22.94 -6.14
CA THR A 178 4.24 23.55 -4.98
C THR A 178 4.62 25.01 -5.19
N SER A 179 4.64 25.51 -6.43
CA SER A 179 4.99 26.92 -6.76
C SER A 179 3.81 27.89 -6.72
N VAL A 180 2.60 27.42 -6.38
CA VAL A 180 1.36 28.23 -6.25
C VAL A 180 0.95 28.39 -4.77
N GLY A 181 1.85 28.13 -3.83
CA GLY A 181 1.63 28.29 -2.38
C GLY A 181 2.16 29.59 -1.83
#